data_AF-A0A926X732-F1
#
_entry.id   AF-A0A926X732-F1
#
_cell.length_a   1.000
_cell.length_b   1.000
_cell.length_c   1.000
_cell.angle_alpha   90.00
_cell.angle_beta   90.00
_cell.angle_gamma   90.00
#
_symmetry.space_group_name_H-M   'P 1'
#
loop_
_entity.id
_entity.type
_entity.pdbx_description
1 polymer ?
#
loop_
_entity_poly.entity_id
_entity_poly.type
_entity_poly.pdbx_seq_one_letter_code
_entity_poly.pdbx_strand_id
1 'polypeptide(L)'
;MAKKSKGFNELLRLKQYEANSDAALEKLEKRVQANAASLNIAGMVKNPAGQEKMSDVLEAFVEPYLDDAETFEAQQKLFTIAIVAWNLALMPDDKRPAELKNFVQKLAGSNKQFAADTTAILEEFIERKQQFFANNKRYIIDFELQKMGKTHHLSVVSSMPDSSRPK
;
A
#
# COMPACT_ATOMS: atom_id res chain seq x y z
N MET A 1 -14.12 -0.88 -15.81
CA MET A 1 -12.73 -0.75 -16.32
C MET A 1 -12.09 0.41 -15.57
N ALA A 2 -10.98 0.16 -14.87
CA ALA A 2 -10.21 1.20 -14.19
C ALA A 2 -9.78 2.28 -15.20
N LYS A 3 -10.05 3.57 -14.92
CA LYS A 3 -9.68 4.68 -15.82
C LYS A 3 -8.22 5.04 -15.57
N LYS A 4 -7.32 4.28 -16.18
CA LYS A 4 -5.86 4.49 -16.09
C LYS A 4 -5.48 5.90 -16.60
N SER A 5 -5.07 6.80 -15.71
CA SER A 5 -4.73 8.18 -16.04
C SER A 5 -3.26 8.34 -16.49
N LYS A 6 -2.92 9.40 -17.24
CA LYS A 6 -1.54 9.66 -17.68
C LYS A 6 -0.55 9.78 -16.51
N GLY A 7 -0.96 10.38 -15.40
CA GLY A 7 -0.09 10.53 -14.23
C GLY A 7 0.20 9.22 -13.50
N PHE A 8 -0.60 8.16 -13.71
CA PHE A 8 -0.29 6.83 -13.16
C PHE A 8 0.99 6.26 -13.78
N ASN A 9 1.10 6.33 -15.11
CA ASN A 9 2.31 5.93 -15.81
C ASN A 9 3.53 6.80 -15.44
N GLU A 10 3.31 8.09 -15.17
CA GLU A 10 4.36 8.99 -14.71
C GLU A 10 4.86 8.62 -13.30
N LEU A 11 3.95 8.27 -12.39
CA LEU A 11 4.28 7.76 -11.05
C LEU A 11 5.17 6.51 -11.10
N LEU A 12 4.85 5.56 -11.98
CA LEU A 12 5.64 4.33 -12.15
C LEU A 12 7.05 4.61 -12.68
N ARG A 13 7.22 5.70 -13.44
CA ARG A 13 8.50 6.12 -14.04
C ARG A 13 9.40 6.94 -13.14
N LEU A 14 8.90 7.48 -12.01
CA LEU A 14 9.73 8.26 -11.08
C LEU A 14 10.86 7.42 -10.50
N LYS A 15 12.13 7.77 -10.76
CA LYS A 15 13.27 7.08 -10.12
C LYS A 15 13.41 7.51 -8.65
N GLN A 16 13.32 6.57 -7.73
CA GLN A 16 13.83 6.71 -6.36
C GLN A 16 14.68 5.48 -5.99
N TYR A 17 15.76 5.74 -5.25
CA TYR A 17 16.91 4.90 -4.96
C TYR A 17 16.63 3.43 -4.64
N GLU A 18 17.43 2.54 -5.23
CA GLU A 18 17.59 1.15 -4.85
C GLU A 18 18.15 1.03 -3.42
N ALA A 19 17.61 0.12 -2.61
CA ALA A 19 18.31 -0.37 -1.43
C ALA A 19 18.09 -1.89 -1.29
N ASN A 20 19.21 -2.61 -1.28
CA ASN A 20 19.35 -4.06 -1.12
C ASN A 20 18.47 -4.65 -0.01
N SER A 21 17.92 -5.84 -0.30
CA SER A 21 16.90 -6.58 0.46
C SER A 21 17.20 -6.79 1.94
N ASP A 22 18.47 -7.04 2.33
CA ASP A 22 18.79 -7.40 3.71
C ASP A 22 18.77 -6.19 4.66
N ALA A 23 19.22 -5.03 4.17
CA ALA A 23 19.10 -3.76 4.90
C ALA A 23 17.68 -3.20 4.86
N ALA A 24 16.89 -3.59 3.85
CA ALA A 24 15.49 -3.20 3.75
C ALA A 24 14.65 -3.87 4.84
N LEU A 25 14.91 -5.15 5.14
CA LEU A 25 14.26 -5.95 6.20
C LEU A 25 14.58 -5.45 7.61
N GLU A 26 15.84 -5.11 7.89
CA GLU A 26 16.21 -4.53 9.20
C GLU A 26 15.66 -3.10 9.36
N LYS A 27 15.63 -2.31 8.27
CA LYS A 27 14.92 -1.00 8.25
C LYS A 27 13.41 -1.18 8.36
N LEU A 28 12.87 -2.29 7.86
CA LEU A 28 11.48 -2.68 7.98
C LEU A 28 11.12 -2.90 9.43
N GLU A 29 11.83 -3.80 10.10
CA GLU A 29 11.59 -4.15 11.50
C GLU A 29 11.77 -2.93 12.40
N LYS A 30 12.79 -2.09 12.15
CA LYS A 30 12.98 -0.83 12.90
C LYS A 30 11.87 0.19 12.64
N ARG A 31 11.37 0.34 11.40
CA ARG A 31 10.25 1.25 11.07
C ARG A 31 8.92 0.73 11.59
N VAL A 32 8.70 -0.57 11.50
CA VAL A 32 7.54 -1.30 12.00
C VAL A 32 7.47 -1.19 13.52
N GLN A 33 8.59 -1.36 14.24
CA GLN A 33 8.65 -1.14 15.70
C GLN A 33 8.44 0.33 16.08
N ALA A 34 9.05 1.28 15.36
CA ALA A 34 8.87 2.70 15.62
C ALA A 34 7.43 3.18 15.37
N ASN A 35 6.76 2.66 14.34
CA ASN A 35 5.36 2.99 14.01
C ASN A 35 4.35 2.23 14.88
N ALA A 36 4.64 0.98 15.28
CA ALA A 36 3.76 0.23 16.20
C ALA A 36 3.72 0.88 17.59
N ALA A 37 4.86 1.41 18.06
CA ALA A 37 4.95 2.14 19.32
C ALA A 37 4.20 3.48 19.30
N SER A 38 4.18 4.18 18.16
CA SER A 38 3.43 5.45 18.02
C SER A 38 1.94 5.28 17.80
N LEU A 39 1.50 4.11 17.31
CA LEU A 39 0.10 3.80 16.97
C LEU A 39 -0.64 2.94 18.01
N ASN A 40 0.00 2.52 19.13
CA ASN A 40 -0.62 1.69 20.17
C ASN A 40 -1.27 0.39 19.62
N ILE A 41 -0.68 -0.23 18.59
CA ILE A 41 -1.24 -1.43 17.95
C ILE A 41 -0.84 -2.68 18.74
N ALA A 42 -1.79 -3.27 19.46
CA ALA A 42 -1.62 -4.55 20.15
C ALA A 42 -1.55 -5.71 19.15
N GLY A 43 -0.32 -6.09 18.77
CA GLY A 43 -0.04 -7.32 18.02
C GLY A 43 0.12 -7.11 16.51
N MET A 44 1.20 -7.68 15.98
CA MET A 44 1.48 -7.78 14.54
C MET A 44 1.49 -9.26 14.17
N VAL A 45 0.87 -9.64 13.06
CA VAL A 45 0.89 -11.03 12.60
C VAL A 45 1.27 -11.13 11.13
N LYS A 46 2.25 -11.98 10.86
CA LYS A 46 2.57 -12.49 9.52
C LYS A 46 1.76 -13.76 9.31
N ASN A 47 0.81 -13.72 8.38
CA ASN A 47 -0.05 -14.87 8.00
C ASN A 47 -0.78 -15.57 9.17
N PRO A 48 -1.83 -14.95 9.76
CA PRO A 48 -2.66 -15.63 10.75
C PRO A 48 -3.35 -16.85 10.13
N ALA A 49 -3.18 -18.03 10.72
CA ALA A 49 -3.83 -19.26 10.26
C ALA A 49 -5.37 -19.11 10.33
N GLY A 50 -6.06 -19.57 9.29
CA GLY A 50 -7.53 -19.50 9.20
C GLY A 50 -8.10 -18.15 8.75
N GLN A 51 -7.25 -17.19 8.39
CA GLN A 51 -7.65 -15.90 7.83
C GLN A 51 -7.03 -15.64 6.46
N GLU A 52 -7.67 -14.79 5.65
CA GLU A 52 -7.14 -14.37 4.35
C GLU A 52 -5.75 -13.76 4.51
N LYS A 53 -4.80 -14.21 3.68
CA LYS A 53 -3.44 -13.65 3.67
C LYS A 53 -3.47 -12.26 3.07
N MET A 54 -2.82 -11.31 3.74
CA MET A 54 -2.78 -9.94 3.25
C MET A 54 -1.93 -9.77 2.00
N SER A 55 -0.98 -10.68 1.73
CA SER A 55 -0.28 -10.76 0.44
C SER A 55 -1.26 -10.96 -0.70
N ASP A 56 -2.11 -11.98 -0.58
CA ASP A 56 -3.06 -12.38 -1.64
C ASP A 56 -4.14 -11.30 -1.82
N VAL A 57 -4.59 -10.70 -0.71
CA VAL A 57 -5.52 -9.55 -0.74
C VAL A 57 -4.89 -8.35 -1.45
N LEU A 58 -3.64 -8.04 -1.15
CA LEU A 58 -2.96 -6.89 -1.75
C LEU A 58 -2.67 -7.14 -3.25
N GLU A 59 -2.32 -8.36 -3.63
CA GLU A 59 -2.19 -8.77 -5.05
C GLU A 59 -3.52 -8.60 -5.80
N ALA A 60 -4.63 -9.12 -5.26
CA ALA A 60 -5.95 -8.96 -5.88
C ALA A 60 -6.42 -7.49 -5.92
N PHE A 61 -5.99 -6.69 -4.94
CA PHE A 61 -6.28 -5.27 -4.91
C PHE A 61 -5.59 -4.52 -6.07
N VAL A 62 -4.33 -4.84 -6.35
CA VAL A 62 -3.55 -4.19 -7.41
C VAL A 62 -3.63 -4.87 -8.78
N GLU A 63 -4.22 -6.06 -8.88
CA GLU A 63 -4.31 -6.87 -10.10
C GLU A 63 -4.63 -6.06 -11.38
N PRO A 64 -5.64 -5.16 -11.42
CA PRO A 64 -5.97 -4.41 -12.64
C PRO A 64 -4.88 -3.46 -13.15
N TYR A 65 -3.88 -3.19 -12.31
CA TYR A 65 -2.81 -2.23 -12.54
C TYR A 65 -1.44 -2.89 -12.75
N LEU A 66 -1.34 -4.22 -12.56
CA LEU A 66 -0.08 -4.95 -12.70
C LEU A 66 0.50 -4.88 -14.12
N ASP A 67 -0.37 -4.90 -15.13
CA ASP A 67 0.04 -4.83 -16.54
C ASP A 67 0.77 -3.53 -16.89
N ASP A 68 0.51 -2.43 -16.16
CA ASP A 68 1.20 -1.15 -16.39
C ASP A 68 2.53 -1.08 -15.62
N ALA A 69 2.72 -1.96 -14.63
CA ALA A 69 3.88 -2.06 -13.78
C ALA A 69 4.81 -3.20 -14.23
N GLU A 70 5.38 -3.04 -15.43
CA GLU A 70 6.18 -4.09 -16.08
C GLU A 70 7.54 -4.36 -15.42
N THR A 71 8.08 -3.38 -14.67
CA THR A 71 9.38 -3.50 -14.00
C THR A 71 9.22 -3.76 -12.51
N PHE A 72 10.20 -4.42 -11.90
CA PHE A 72 10.22 -4.65 -10.44
C PHE A 72 10.08 -3.33 -9.65
N GLU A 73 10.77 -2.27 -10.09
CA GLU A 73 10.66 -0.94 -9.49
C GLU A 73 9.25 -0.36 -9.64
N ALA A 74 8.60 -0.54 -10.79
CA ALA A 74 7.24 -0.10 -11.01
C ALA A 74 6.26 -0.87 -10.11
N GLN A 75 6.46 -2.18 -9.95
CA GLN A 75 5.64 -3.00 -9.04
C GLN A 75 5.82 -2.56 -7.59
N GLN A 76 7.05 -2.32 -7.12
CA GLN A 76 7.29 -1.79 -5.78
C GLN A 76 6.57 -0.47 -5.53
N LYS A 77 6.55 0.44 -6.52
CA LYS A 77 5.81 1.72 -6.42
C LYS A 77 4.31 1.50 -6.40
N LEU A 78 3.79 0.62 -7.26
CA LEU A 78 2.38 0.25 -7.30
C LEU A 78 1.92 -0.26 -5.93
N PHE A 79 2.63 -1.23 -5.35
CA PHE A 79 2.33 -1.74 -4.02
C PHE A 79 2.41 -0.65 -2.94
N THR A 80 3.41 0.24 -3.01
CA THR A 80 3.55 1.35 -2.06
C THR A 80 2.33 2.29 -2.10
N ILE A 81 1.91 2.72 -3.29
CA ILE A 81 0.76 3.62 -3.49
C ILE A 81 -0.53 2.92 -3.06
N ALA A 82 -0.68 1.64 -3.42
CA ALA A 82 -1.83 0.83 -3.05
C ALA A 82 -1.99 0.71 -1.52
N ILE A 83 -0.88 0.49 -0.79
CA ILE A 83 -0.90 0.42 0.68
C ILE A 83 -1.32 1.74 1.30
N VAL A 84 -0.83 2.87 0.78
CA VAL A 84 -1.21 4.20 1.25
C VAL A 84 -2.71 4.40 1.07
N ALA A 85 -3.23 4.14 -0.13
CA ALA A 85 -4.67 4.24 -0.40
C ALA A 85 -5.50 3.29 0.46
N TRP A 86 -5.04 2.05 0.65
CA TRP A 86 -5.68 1.06 1.52
C TRP A 86 -5.83 1.57 2.95
N ASN A 87 -4.75 2.10 3.53
CA ASN A 87 -4.75 2.63 4.89
C ASN A 87 -5.58 3.92 5.00
N LEU A 88 -5.52 4.82 4.01
CA LEU A 88 -6.38 6.01 3.95
C LEU A 88 -7.87 5.64 3.93
N ALA A 89 -8.25 4.57 3.23
CA ALA A 89 -9.62 4.08 3.17
C ALA A 89 -10.14 3.49 4.50
N LEU A 90 -9.25 3.22 5.45
CA LEU A 90 -9.60 2.79 6.82
C LEU A 90 -9.67 3.95 7.82
N MET A 91 -9.07 5.09 7.49
CA MET A 91 -9.10 6.27 8.34
C MET A 91 -10.51 6.89 8.39
N PRO A 92 -10.86 7.52 9.54
CA PRO A 92 -12.03 8.39 9.63
C PRO A 92 -12.06 9.49 8.55
N ASP A 93 -13.25 9.83 8.08
CA ASP A 93 -13.44 10.78 6.96
C ASP A 93 -12.93 12.20 7.28
N ASP A 94 -12.87 12.58 8.56
CA ASP A 94 -12.33 13.87 9.02
C ASP A 94 -10.80 13.94 8.94
N LYS A 95 -10.11 12.79 9.05
CA LYS A 95 -8.64 12.72 9.03
C LYS A 95 -8.06 12.43 7.65
N ARG A 96 -8.82 11.71 6.80
CA ARG A 96 -8.37 11.27 5.46
C ARG A 96 -7.89 12.43 4.56
N PRO A 97 -8.57 13.58 4.46
CA PRO A 97 -8.17 14.65 3.54
C PRO A 97 -6.80 15.26 3.89
N ALA A 98 -6.50 15.39 5.19
CA ALA A 98 -5.23 15.94 5.66
C ALA A 98 -4.06 14.99 5.34
N GLU A 99 -4.24 13.69 5.60
CA GLU A 99 -3.21 12.68 5.32
C GLU A 99 -2.98 12.49 3.82
N LEU A 100 -4.06 12.47 3.02
CA LEU A 100 -3.96 12.43 1.55
C LEU A 100 -3.15 13.62 1.03
N LYS A 101 -3.50 14.84 1.46
CA LYS A 101 -2.78 16.05 1.06
C LYS A 101 -1.29 15.99 1.44
N ASN A 102 -0.98 15.54 2.65
CA ASN A 102 0.40 15.40 3.12
C ASN A 102 1.20 14.43 2.26
N PHE A 103 0.61 13.28 1.90
CA PHE A 103 1.27 12.29 1.06
C PHE A 103 1.50 12.82 -0.37
N VAL A 104 0.46 13.39 -0.98
CA VAL A 104 0.54 13.98 -2.33
C VAL A 104 1.59 15.08 -2.37
N GLN A 105 1.65 15.95 -1.36
CA GLN A 105 2.65 17.02 -1.29
C GLN A 105 4.08 16.47 -1.18
N LYS A 106 4.31 15.40 -0.41
CA LYS A 106 5.63 14.77 -0.29
C LYS A 106 6.08 14.13 -1.61
N LEU A 107 5.16 13.55 -2.36
CA LEU A 107 5.47 12.87 -3.61
C LEU A 107 5.60 13.83 -4.79
N ALA A 108 4.69 14.79 -4.90
CA ALA A 108 4.61 15.69 -6.04
C ALA A 108 5.37 17.00 -5.87
N GLY A 109 5.76 17.35 -4.63
CA GLY A 109 6.41 18.62 -4.33
C GLY A 109 5.57 19.81 -4.81
N SER A 110 6.18 20.65 -5.64
CA SER A 110 5.53 21.86 -6.19
C SER A 110 4.82 21.62 -7.53
N ASN A 111 4.84 20.40 -8.09
CA ASN A 111 4.21 20.12 -9.38
C ASN A 111 2.70 19.91 -9.20
N LYS A 112 1.92 20.95 -9.53
CA LYS A 112 0.46 20.94 -9.36
C LYS A 112 -0.26 19.90 -10.21
N GLN A 113 0.17 19.69 -11.46
CA GLN A 113 -0.46 18.73 -12.36
C GLN A 113 -0.25 17.31 -11.82
N PHE A 114 0.98 17.01 -11.44
CA PHE A 114 1.34 15.72 -10.89
C PHE A 114 0.67 15.46 -9.53
N ALA A 115 0.47 16.50 -8.71
CA ALA A 115 -0.30 16.41 -7.47
C ALA A 115 -1.78 16.08 -7.72
N ALA A 116 -2.40 16.70 -8.73
CA ALA A 116 -3.78 16.41 -9.12
C ALA A 116 -3.92 14.96 -9.63
N ASP A 117 -2.99 14.52 -10.48
CA ASP A 117 -3.01 13.16 -11.01
C ASP A 117 -2.80 12.10 -9.91
N THR A 118 -1.88 12.36 -8.96
CA THR A 118 -1.64 11.48 -7.81
C THR A 118 -2.87 11.39 -6.90
N THR A 119 -3.53 12.52 -6.64
CA THR A 119 -4.78 12.56 -5.87
C THR A 119 -5.84 11.68 -6.51
N ALA A 120 -6.08 11.83 -7.81
CA ALA A 120 -7.08 11.06 -8.54
C ALA A 120 -6.84 9.54 -8.46
N ILE A 121 -5.56 9.13 -8.52
CA ILE A 121 -5.19 7.71 -8.42
C ILE A 121 -5.44 7.16 -7.02
N LEU A 122 -5.05 7.91 -5.99
CA LEU A 122 -5.30 7.50 -4.60
C LEU A 122 -6.81 7.37 -4.32
N GLU A 123 -7.61 8.31 -4.83
CA GLU A 123 -9.07 8.24 -4.74
C GLU A 123 -9.62 6.99 -5.43
N GLU A 124 -9.15 6.66 -6.64
CA GLU A 124 -9.55 5.43 -7.34
C GLU A 124 -9.23 4.15 -6.54
N PHE A 125 -8.04 4.08 -5.93
CA PHE A 125 -7.69 2.95 -5.07
C PHE A 125 -8.53 2.91 -3.78
N ILE A 126 -8.84 4.06 -3.17
CA ILE A 126 -9.72 4.15 -2.00
C ILE A 126 -11.12 3.64 -2.34
N GLU A 127 -11.70 4.11 -3.45
CA GLU A 127 -13.01 3.66 -3.94
C GLU A 127 -13.01 2.16 -4.19
N ARG A 128 -11.98 1.64 -4.87
CA ARG A 128 -11.84 0.20 -5.12
C ARG A 128 -11.77 -0.59 -3.81
N LYS A 129 -11.03 -0.12 -2.81
CA LYS A 129 -10.96 -0.76 -1.49
C LYS A 129 -12.35 -0.80 -0.86
N GLN A 130 -13.08 0.32 -0.88
CA GLN A 130 -14.43 0.42 -0.32
C GLN A 130 -15.44 -0.46 -1.07
N GLN A 131 -15.27 -0.65 -2.37
CA GLN A 131 -16.19 -1.44 -3.19
C GLN A 131 -15.97 -2.95 -3.06
N PHE A 132 -14.71 -3.41 -3.11
CA PHE A 132 -14.38 -4.84 -3.23
C PHE A 132 -13.80 -5.45 -1.94
N PHE A 133 -13.26 -4.62 -1.04
CA PHE A 133 -12.53 -5.05 0.16
C PHE A 133 -13.05 -4.37 1.44
N ALA A 134 -14.32 -3.95 1.44
CA ALA A 134 -14.94 -3.19 2.54
C ALA A 134 -14.81 -3.88 3.91
N ASN A 135 -14.93 -5.22 3.91
CA ASN A 135 -14.94 -6.06 5.11
C ASN A 135 -13.56 -6.17 5.78
N ASN A 136 -12.48 -5.95 5.03
CA ASN A 136 -11.14 -6.01 5.58
C ASN A 136 -10.80 -4.69 6.27
N LYS A 137 -10.63 -4.75 7.59
CA LYS A 137 -10.30 -3.61 8.45
C LYS A 137 -8.84 -3.60 8.92
N ARG A 138 -8.01 -4.50 8.40
CA ARG A 138 -6.60 -4.60 8.76
C ARG A 138 -5.80 -3.49 8.10
N TYR A 139 -5.06 -2.74 8.90
CA TYR A 139 -4.06 -1.81 8.39
C TYR A 139 -2.87 -2.61 7.88
N ILE A 140 -2.32 -2.20 6.74
CA ILE A 140 -1.05 -2.73 6.26
C ILE A 140 0.03 -1.88 6.89
N ILE A 141 0.82 -2.52 7.75
CA ILE A 141 1.90 -1.85 8.46
C ILE A 141 3.08 -1.72 7.50
N ASP A 142 3.34 -2.78 6.76
CA ASP A 142 4.50 -2.87 5.92
C ASP A 142 4.44 -4.03 4.90
N PHE A 143 5.29 -3.99 3.85
CA PHE A 143 5.43 -5.04 2.85
C PHE A 143 6.86 -5.21 2.36
N GLU A 144 7.15 -6.39 1.84
CA GLU A 144 8.37 -6.72 1.14
C GLU A 144 8.05 -7.43 -0.17
N LEU A 145 8.62 -6.94 -1.28
CA LEU A 145 8.59 -7.60 -2.57
C LEU A 145 9.98 -8.15 -2.87
N GLN A 146 10.08 -9.47 -3.05
CA GLN A 146 11.33 -10.16 -3.36
C GLN A 146 11.31 -10.73 -4.77
N LYS A 147 12.42 -10.60 -5.49
CA LYS A 147 12.57 -11.21 -6.81
C LYS A 147 13.04 -12.66 -6.68
N MET A 148 12.20 -13.59 -7.09
CA MET A 148 12.50 -15.04 -7.11
C MET A 148 12.63 -15.51 -8.57
N GLY A 149 13.77 -15.18 -9.20
CA GLY A 149 14.01 -15.52 -10.59
C GLY A 149 13.03 -14.81 -11.54
N LYS A 150 12.07 -15.55 -12.10
CA LYS A 150 11.01 -15.02 -12.99
C LYS A 150 9.73 -14.61 -12.26
N THR A 151 9.59 -14.99 -11.00
CA THR A 151 8.42 -14.67 -10.17
C THR A 151 8.77 -13.68 -9.09
N HIS A 152 7.78 -12.96 -8.58
CA HIS A 152 7.94 -12.12 -7.40
C HIS A 152 7.23 -12.76 -6.22
N HIS A 153 7.79 -12.60 -5.03
CA HIS A 153 7.17 -13.02 -3.79
C HIS A 153 6.84 -11.80 -2.94
N LEU A 154 5.56 -11.66 -2.59
CA LEU A 154 5.07 -10.58 -1.74
C LEU A 154 4.85 -11.09 -0.31
N SER A 155 5.53 -10.45 0.64
CA SER A 155 5.27 -10.59 2.07
C SER A 155 4.61 -9.32 2.60
N VAL A 156 3.56 -9.46 3.41
CA VAL A 156 2.84 -8.32 4.00
C VAL A 156 2.72 -8.51 5.51
N VAL A 157 3.00 -7.45 6.26
CA VAL A 157 2.76 -7.35 7.70
C VAL A 157 1.55 -6.45 7.91
N SER A 158 0.55 -6.95 8.62
CA SER A 158 -0.67 -6.21 8.91
C SER A 158 -0.99 -6.17 10.39
N SER A 159 -1.88 -5.26 10.77
CA SER A 159 -2.49 -5.25 12.09
C SER A 159 -3.25 -6.56 12.34
N MET A 160 -3.50 -6.84 13.62
CA MET A 160 -4.39 -7.94 13.99
C MET A 160 -5.75 -7.78 13.31
N PRO A 161 -6.33 -8.88 12.84
CA PRO A 161 -7.74 -8.91 12.47
C PRO A 161 -8.59 -8.61 13.70
N ASP A 162 -9.62 -7.80 13.50
CA ASP A 162 -10.59 -7.51 14.55
C ASP A 162 -11.24 -8.82 15.02
N SER A 163 -10.91 -9.24 16.25
CA SER A 163 -11.36 -10.50 16.84
C SER A 163 -12.81 -10.44 17.34
N SER A 164 -13.54 -9.35 17.07
CA SER A 164 -14.87 -9.08 17.62
C SER A 164 -16.07 -9.55 16.77
N ARG A 165 -15.93 -10.53 15.86
CA ARG A 165 -17.09 -11.25 15.30
C ARG A 165 -16.89 -12.77 15.25
N PRO A 166 -17.69 -13.57 15.99
CA PRO A 166 -17.82 -14.99 15.68
C PRO A 166 -18.52 -15.16 14.32
N LYS A 167 -18.14 -16.21 13.59
CA LYS A 167 -18.82 -16.70 12.40
C LYS A 167 -20.24 -17.18 12.72
#